data_AF-A0A6G1KP51-F1
#
_entry.id   AF-A0A6G1KP51-F1
#
_cell.length_a   1.000
_cell.length_b   1.000
_cell.length_c   1.000
_cell.angle_alpha   90.00
_cell.angle_beta   90.00
_cell.angle_gamma   90.00
#
_symmetry.space_group_name_H-M   'P 1'
#
loop_
_entity.id
_entity.type
_entity.pdbx_description
1 polymer ?
#
loop_
_entity_poly.entity_id
_entity_poly.type
_entity_poly.pdbx_seq_one_letter_code
_entity_poly.pdbx_strand_id
1 'polypeptide(L)'
;EYRIEVEDIATLALVTSRIPDVIDPTRKARMPPSIHKPLAILLLLACSRANDPLTILLILSLLLRSKALPSPVARQQASEVTSLFKPVDLKYCREQLEDLASKGDSDAMTLLGQYLEYEGRPDQAKPLYEKALENANTKVVLADPRVLFLNTTPAWNALGCLLLAKKDQKSREQARAAFEIGALKADDPLSYYHLASFEENQTGKWLKYMSKAAASGHREAMFQLGRFYQNLAFAEQKRANPSIVADKRLARALKWLGWKEDGPRELALDWYKAATMNGYKPAALELVKMSDAKGDAEAAKTYLIQLCQPPPPGEIEQWPSLVQEARKR
;
A
#
# COMPACT_ATOMS: atom_id res chain seq x y z
N GLU A 1 -7.60 20.50 -36.52
CA GLU A 1 -7.45 19.11 -36.05
C GLU A 1 -7.04 19.13 -34.60
N TYR A 2 -7.76 18.44 -33.71
CA TYR A 2 -7.34 18.31 -32.32
C TYR A 2 -6.25 17.24 -32.26
N ARG A 3 -5.09 17.56 -31.66
CA ARG A 3 -4.00 16.60 -31.42
C ARG A 3 -4.35 15.77 -30.18
N ILE A 4 -5.11 14.70 -30.38
CA ILE A 4 -5.53 13.78 -29.32
C ILE A 4 -4.80 12.46 -29.54
N GLU A 5 -4.05 12.02 -28.54
CA GLU A 5 -3.36 10.73 -28.54
C GLU A 5 -4.24 9.63 -27.95
N VAL A 6 -3.90 8.36 -28.19
CA VAL A 6 -4.66 7.22 -27.64
C VAL A 6 -4.64 7.22 -26.10
N GLU A 7 -3.54 7.69 -25.50
CA GLU A 7 -3.38 7.82 -24.06
C GLU A 7 -4.36 8.84 -23.46
N ASP A 8 -4.70 9.91 -24.19
CA ASP A 8 -5.71 10.90 -23.76
C ASP A 8 -7.10 10.25 -23.67
N ILE A 9 -7.43 9.39 -24.65
CA ILE A 9 -8.69 8.65 -24.69
C ILE A 9 -8.73 7.62 -23.55
N ALA A 10 -7.63 6.93 -23.27
CA ALA A 10 -7.51 6.00 -22.15
C ALA A 10 -7.74 6.70 -20.81
N THR A 11 -7.12 7.87 -20.63
CA THR A 11 -7.26 8.72 -19.44
C THR A 11 -8.70 9.20 -19.27
N LEU A 12 -9.35 9.64 -20.36
CA LEU A 12 -10.77 10.02 -20.33
C LEU A 12 -11.67 8.84 -19.95
N ALA A 13 -11.41 7.66 -20.50
CA ALA A 13 -12.17 6.44 -20.18
C ALA A 13 -12.04 6.08 -18.69
N LEU A 14 -10.84 6.21 -18.13
CA LEU A 14 -10.55 6.00 -16.71
C LEU A 14 -11.31 6.96 -15.79
N VAL A 15 -11.33 8.24 -16.12
CA VAL A 15 -12.12 9.24 -15.36
C VAL A 15 -13.61 8.92 -15.48
N THR A 16 -14.07 8.56 -16.68
CA THR A 16 -15.47 8.22 -16.96
C THR A 16 -15.92 6.99 -16.18
N SER A 17 -15.07 5.96 -16.01
CA SER A 17 -15.42 4.75 -15.25
C SER A 17 -15.58 5.01 -13.76
N ARG A 18 -15.01 6.10 -13.23
CA ARG A 18 -15.07 6.49 -11.82
C ARG A 18 -16.26 7.38 -11.48
N ILE A 19 -17.04 7.82 -12.46
CA ILE A 19 -18.26 8.58 -12.21
C ILE A 19 -19.24 7.69 -11.43
N PRO A 20 -19.61 8.07 -10.19
CA PRO A 20 -20.47 7.25 -9.35
C PRO A 20 -21.90 7.22 -9.92
N ASP A 21 -22.54 6.06 -9.85
CA ASP A 21 -23.96 5.93 -10.19
C ASP A 21 -24.82 6.50 -9.05
N VAL A 22 -26.07 6.86 -9.37
CA VAL A 22 -27.05 7.29 -8.37
C VAL A 22 -27.34 6.14 -7.40
N ILE A 23 -26.96 6.34 -6.13
CA ILE A 23 -27.09 5.33 -5.07
C ILE A 23 -28.53 5.28 -4.52
N ASP A 24 -29.22 6.43 -4.48
CA ASP A 24 -30.60 6.52 -3.97
C ASP A 24 -31.56 5.72 -4.88
N PRO A 25 -32.21 4.67 -4.35
CA PRO A 25 -33.06 3.78 -5.15
C PRO A 25 -34.29 4.50 -5.74
N THR A 26 -34.80 5.52 -5.05
CA THR A 26 -35.96 6.30 -5.49
C THR A 26 -35.60 7.18 -6.68
N ARG A 27 -34.40 7.76 -6.66
CA ARG A 27 -33.88 8.54 -7.78
C ARG A 27 -33.44 7.65 -8.93
N LYS A 28 -32.78 6.53 -8.63
CA LYS A 28 -32.34 5.53 -9.61
C LYS A 28 -33.51 4.98 -10.42
N ALA A 29 -34.67 4.73 -9.80
CA ALA A 29 -35.87 4.28 -10.49
C ALA A 29 -36.48 5.32 -11.45
N ARG A 30 -36.15 6.60 -11.27
CA ARG A 30 -36.68 7.72 -12.09
C ARG A 30 -35.71 8.18 -13.18
N MET A 31 -34.50 7.63 -13.22
CA MET A 31 -33.45 8.02 -14.15
C MET A 31 -33.12 6.86 -15.11
N PRO A 32 -32.70 7.17 -16.35
CA PRO A 32 -32.18 6.13 -17.23
C PRO A 32 -30.93 5.47 -16.61
N PRO A 33 -30.64 4.20 -16.95
CA PRO A 33 -29.41 3.56 -16.54
C PRO A 33 -28.19 4.38 -16.94
N SER A 34 -27.22 4.48 -16.03
CA SER A 34 -25.95 5.14 -16.30
C SER A 34 -25.21 4.46 -17.45
N ILE A 35 -24.80 5.26 -18.43
CA ILE A 35 -24.02 4.79 -19.58
C ILE A 35 -22.50 4.95 -19.38
N HIS A 36 -22.08 5.56 -18.26
CA HIS A 36 -20.67 5.93 -18.05
C HIS A 36 -19.75 4.71 -18.01
N LYS A 37 -20.08 3.69 -17.21
CA LYS A 37 -19.25 2.46 -17.13
C LYS A 37 -19.22 1.67 -18.44
N PRO A 38 -20.37 1.37 -19.10
CA PRO A 38 -20.34 0.73 -20.41
C PRO A 38 -19.52 1.51 -21.45
N LEU A 39 -19.69 2.84 -21.51
CA LEU A 39 -18.95 3.69 -22.44
C LEU A 39 -17.44 3.67 -22.15
N ALA A 40 -17.05 3.81 -20.88
CA ALA A 40 -15.65 3.74 -20.47
C ALA A 40 -15.01 2.41 -20.89
N ILE A 41 -15.71 1.29 -20.73
CA ILE A 41 -15.18 -0.02 -21.12
C ILE A 41 -15.04 -0.15 -22.64
N LEU A 42 -15.98 0.37 -23.41
CA LEU A 42 -15.84 0.41 -24.87
C LEU A 42 -14.61 1.22 -25.30
N LEU A 43 -14.36 2.36 -24.65
CA LEU A 43 -13.18 3.18 -24.90
C LEU A 43 -11.89 2.45 -24.50
N LEU A 44 -11.83 1.84 -23.31
CA LEU A 44 -10.67 1.06 -22.88
C LEU A 44 -10.40 -0.13 -23.82
N LEU A 45 -11.43 -0.83 -24.28
CA LEU A 45 -11.28 -1.90 -25.25
C LEU A 45 -10.73 -1.39 -26.59
N ALA A 46 -11.19 -0.23 -27.05
CA ALA A 46 -10.67 0.40 -28.27
C ALA A 46 -9.19 0.78 -28.12
N CYS A 47 -8.81 1.39 -26.99
CA CYS A 47 -7.41 1.73 -26.70
C CYS A 47 -6.52 0.48 -26.58
N SER A 48 -7.00 -0.58 -25.92
CA SER A 48 -6.30 -1.86 -25.85
C SER A 48 -6.05 -2.45 -27.24
N ARG A 49 -7.04 -2.41 -28.14
CA ARG A 49 -6.88 -2.86 -29.54
C ARG A 49 -5.97 -1.97 -30.38
N ALA A 50 -5.76 -0.73 -29.96
CA ALA A 50 -4.74 0.15 -30.51
C ALA A 50 -3.34 -0.11 -29.91
N ASN A 51 -3.19 -1.18 -29.12
CA ASN A 51 -1.97 -1.58 -28.41
C ASN A 51 -1.48 -0.54 -27.39
N ASP A 52 -2.39 0.22 -26.77
CA ASP A 52 -2.04 1.16 -25.70
C ASP A 52 -1.60 0.40 -24.43
N PRO A 53 -0.32 0.52 -24.00
CA PRO A 53 0.20 -0.26 -22.87
C PRO A 53 -0.50 0.06 -21.54
N LEU A 54 -0.82 1.33 -21.29
CA LEU A 54 -1.49 1.77 -20.07
C LEU A 54 -2.83 1.07 -19.89
N THR A 55 -3.63 1.02 -20.95
CA THR A 55 -4.94 0.37 -20.93
C THR A 55 -4.83 -1.14 -20.76
N ILE A 56 -3.88 -1.80 -21.41
CA ILE A 56 -3.63 -3.24 -21.25
C ILE A 56 -3.29 -3.56 -19.79
N LEU A 57 -2.33 -2.83 -19.22
CA LEU A 57 -1.92 -2.98 -17.81
C LEU A 57 -3.08 -2.72 -16.85
N LEU A 58 -3.90 -1.71 -17.12
CA LEU A 58 -5.05 -1.38 -16.31
C LEU A 58 -6.11 -2.49 -16.30
N ILE A 59 -6.55 -2.94 -17.48
CA ILE A 59 -7.59 -3.98 -17.60
C ILE A 59 -7.14 -5.24 -16.85
N LEU A 60 -5.89 -5.65 -17.05
CA LEU A 60 -5.36 -6.86 -16.43
C LEU A 60 -5.06 -6.69 -14.95
N SER A 61 -4.57 -5.53 -14.49
CA SER A 61 -4.41 -5.28 -13.05
C SER A 61 -5.75 -5.31 -12.32
N LEU A 62 -6.81 -4.76 -12.91
CA LEU A 62 -8.18 -4.87 -12.38
C LEU A 62 -8.66 -6.32 -12.33
N LEU A 63 -8.41 -7.09 -13.39
CA LEU A 63 -8.76 -8.52 -13.45
C LEU A 63 -7.99 -9.36 -12.43
N LEU A 64 -6.70 -9.11 -12.25
CA LEU A 64 -5.92 -9.78 -11.23
C LEU A 64 -6.46 -9.44 -9.85
N ARG A 65 -6.77 -8.17 -9.59
CA ARG A 65 -7.33 -7.72 -8.30
C ARG A 65 -8.72 -8.30 -8.02
N SER A 66 -9.58 -8.48 -9.03
CA SER A 66 -10.88 -9.13 -8.83
C SER A 66 -10.77 -10.59 -8.39
N LYS A 67 -9.63 -11.23 -8.66
CA LYS A 67 -9.34 -12.63 -8.32
C LYS A 67 -8.47 -12.79 -7.07
N ALA A 68 -7.46 -11.94 -6.91
CA ALA A 68 -6.40 -12.06 -5.92
C ALA A 68 -6.63 -11.22 -4.67
N LEU A 69 -7.53 -10.22 -4.70
CA LEU A 69 -7.78 -9.43 -3.50
C LEU A 69 -8.43 -10.30 -2.42
N PRO A 70 -7.95 -10.23 -1.18
CA PRO A 70 -8.52 -11.03 -0.11
C PRO A 70 -9.98 -10.59 0.18
N SER A 71 -10.29 -9.29 0.08
CA SER A 71 -11.62 -8.77 0.43
C SER A 71 -12.73 -9.15 -0.54
N PRO A 72 -13.85 -9.73 -0.05
CA PRO A 72 -15.02 -10.02 -0.88
C PRO A 72 -15.62 -8.78 -1.55
N VAL A 73 -15.63 -7.62 -0.88
CA VAL A 73 -16.27 -6.40 -1.42
C VAL A 73 -15.41 -5.77 -2.52
N ALA A 74 -14.09 -5.72 -2.38
CA ALA A 74 -13.22 -5.20 -3.45
C ALA A 74 -13.15 -6.19 -4.62
N ARG A 75 -13.17 -7.49 -4.33
CA ARG A 75 -13.34 -8.51 -5.37
C ARG A 75 -14.63 -8.28 -6.13
N GLN A 76 -15.74 -8.02 -5.43
CA GLN A 76 -17.02 -7.73 -6.08
C GLN A 76 -16.94 -6.46 -6.95
N GLN A 77 -16.42 -5.35 -6.43
CA GLN A 77 -16.30 -4.10 -7.20
C GLN A 77 -15.41 -4.26 -8.43
N ALA A 78 -14.25 -4.91 -8.27
CA ALA A 78 -13.38 -5.22 -9.40
C ALA A 78 -14.05 -6.24 -10.34
N SER A 79 -14.82 -7.20 -9.81
CA SER A 79 -15.58 -8.17 -10.58
C SER A 79 -16.69 -7.52 -11.41
N GLU A 80 -17.38 -6.51 -10.88
CA GLU A 80 -18.41 -5.74 -11.58
C GLU A 80 -17.85 -5.02 -12.80
N VAL A 81 -16.62 -4.51 -12.70
CA VAL A 81 -15.95 -3.90 -13.86
C VAL A 81 -15.43 -4.97 -14.81
N THR A 82 -14.81 -6.03 -14.30
CA THR A 82 -14.22 -7.09 -15.14
C THR A 82 -15.25 -7.96 -15.84
N SER A 83 -16.47 -8.09 -15.32
CA SER A 83 -17.57 -8.84 -15.94
C SER A 83 -18.08 -8.20 -17.23
N LEU A 84 -17.77 -6.93 -17.45
CA LEU A 84 -18.13 -6.19 -18.65
C LEU A 84 -17.14 -6.46 -19.81
N PHE A 85 -16.00 -7.10 -19.55
CA PHE A 85 -15.06 -7.53 -20.57
C PHE A 85 -15.38 -8.95 -21.03
N LYS A 86 -15.37 -9.18 -22.36
CA LYS A 86 -15.59 -10.53 -22.88
C LYS A 86 -14.31 -11.36 -22.69
N PRO A 87 -14.42 -12.69 -22.53
CA PRO A 87 -13.25 -13.56 -22.39
C PRO A 87 -12.23 -13.44 -23.53
N VAL A 88 -12.71 -13.20 -24.76
CA VAL A 88 -11.83 -12.98 -25.93
C VAL A 88 -11.01 -11.71 -25.82
N ASP A 89 -11.58 -10.64 -25.25
CA ASP A 89 -10.87 -9.37 -25.05
C ASP A 89 -9.81 -9.50 -23.96
N LEU A 90 -10.12 -10.23 -22.88
CA LEU A 90 -9.17 -10.50 -21.79
C LEU A 90 -8.01 -11.38 -22.25
N LYS A 91 -8.29 -12.38 -23.09
CA LYS A 91 -7.25 -13.22 -23.71
C LYS A 91 -6.33 -12.37 -24.59
N TYR A 92 -6.89 -11.52 -25.45
CA TYR A 92 -6.11 -10.60 -26.26
C TYR A 92 -5.23 -9.68 -25.39
N CYS A 93 -5.78 -9.06 -24.34
CA CYS A 93 -4.99 -8.23 -23.42
C CYS A 93 -3.83 -9.03 -22.81
N ARG A 94 -4.06 -10.30 -22.43
CA ARG A 94 -3.02 -11.17 -21.85
C ARG A 94 -1.91 -11.45 -22.86
N GLU A 95 -2.23 -11.72 -24.12
CA GLU A 95 -1.23 -11.89 -25.19
C GLU A 95 -0.41 -10.61 -25.38
N GLN A 96 -1.06 -9.43 -25.36
CA GLN A 96 -0.36 -8.15 -25.44
C GLN A 96 0.51 -7.86 -24.21
N LEU A 97 0.09 -8.27 -23.01
CA LEU A 97 0.91 -8.15 -21.80
C LEU A 97 2.21 -8.96 -21.93
N GLU A 98 2.12 -10.17 -22.47
CA GLU A 98 3.29 -11.03 -22.70
C GLU A 98 4.23 -10.42 -23.74
N ASP A 99 3.69 -9.83 -24.81
CA ASP A 99 4.47 -9.08 -25.80
C ASP A 99 5.17 -7.85 -25.19
N LEU A 100 4.46 -7.03 -24.41
CA LEU A 100 5.04 -5.88 -23.70
C LEU A 100 6.15 -6.31 -22.73
N ALA A 101 5.93 -7.38 -21.97
CA ALA A 101 6.94 -7.95 -21.09
C ALA A 101 8.16 -8.45 -21.88
N SER A 102 7.95 -9.08 -23.05
CA SER A 102 9.06 -9.52 -23.91
C SER A 102 9.89 -8.36 -24.47
N LYS A 103 9.28 -7.20 -24.65
CA LYS A 103 9.91 -5.95 -25.13
C LYS A 103 10.62 -5.16 -24.05
N GLY A 104 10.56 -5.58 -22.79
CA GLY A 104 11.29 -4.92 -21.70
C GLY A 104 10.47 -4.02 -20.78
N ASP A 105 9.15 -3.89 -20.97
CA ASP A 105 8.32 -3.03 -20.11
C ASP A 105 8.28 -3.59 -18.67
N SER A 106 8.78 -2.80 -17.71
CA SER A 106 8.95 -3.23 -16.32
C SER A 106 7.62 -3.48 -15.61
N ASP A 107 6.59 -2.68 -15.91
CA ASP A 107 5.27 -2.83 -15.31
C ASP A 107 4.57 -4.08 -15.86
N ALA A 108 4.73 -4.35 -17.16
CA ALA A 108 4.22 -5.55 -17.80
C ALA A 108 4.87 -6.82 -17.25
N MET A 109 6.20 -6.84 -17.12
CA MET A 109 6.93 -7.96 -16.50
C MET A 109 6.47 -8.19 -15.06
N THR A 110 6.29 -7.11 -14.29
CA THR A 110 5.83 -7.21 -12.90
C THR A 110 4.40 -7.75 -12.84
N LEU A 111 3.47 -7.21 -13.62
CA LEU A 111 2.09 -7.70 -13.64
C LEU A 111 2.01 -9.16 -14.10
N LEU A 112 2.80 -9.57 -15.10
CA LEU A 112 2.88 -10.95 -15.55
C LEU A 112 3.44 -11.88 -14.45
N GLY A 113 4.46 -11.44 -13.71
CA GLY A 113 4.97 -12.14 -12.54
C GLY A 113 3.90 -12.35 -11.46
N GLN A 114 3.06 -11.34 -11.19
CA GLN A 114 1.99 -11.45 -10.21
C GLN A 114 0.91 -12.45 -10.62
N TYR A 115 0.61 -12.54 -11.92
CA TYR A 115 -0.25 -13.60 -12.44
C TYR A 115 0.36 -14.98 -12.22
N LEU A 116 1.65 -15.16 -12.46
CA LEU A 116 2.33 -16.43 -12.21
C LEU A 116 2.30 -16.81 -10.72
N GLU A 117 2.48 -15.85 -9.81
CA GLU A 117 2.31 -16.11 -8.37
C GLU A 117 0.88 -16.54 -8.04
N TYR A 118 -0.13 -15.86 -8.58
CA TYR A 118 -1.53 -16.23 -8.40
C TYR A 118 -1.85 -17.62 -8.96
N GLU A 119 -1.20 -18.01 -10.06
CA GLU A 119 -1.27 -19.34 -10.67
C GLU A 119 -0.43 -20.40 -9.92
N GLY A 120 0.22 -20.06 -8.81
CA GLY A 120 1.02 -20.98 -8.00
C GLY A 120 2.40 -21.30 -8.60
N ARG A 121 2.95 -20.41 -9.45
CA ARG A 121 4.24 -20.55 -10.15
C ARG A 121 5.25 -19.46 -9.73
N PRO A 122 5.54 -19.29 -8.42
CA PRO A 122 6.43 -18.23 -7.93
C PRO A 122 7.87 -18.32 -8.47
N ASP A 123 8.36 -19.53 -8.78
CA ASP A 123 9.71 -19.70 -9.33
C ASP A 123 9.84 -19.17 -10.76
N GLN A 124 8.73 -19.08 -11.50
CA GLN A 124 8.70 -18.46 -12.83
C GLN A 124 8.46 -16.96 -12.77
N ALA A 125 7.83 -16.47 -11.70
CA ALA A 125 7.66 -15.04 -11.45
C ALA A 125 8.99 -14.35 -11.12
N LYS A 126 9.85 -15.00 -10.32
CA LYS A 126 11.14 -14.46 -9.89
C LYS A 126 12.00 -13.86 -11.03
N PRO A 127 12.32 -14.59 -12.12
CA PRO A 127 13.14 -14.04 -13.19
C PRO A 127 12.48 -12.88 -13.95
N LEU A 128 11.14 -12.82 -13.97
CA LEU A 128 10.43 -11.65 -14.51
C LEU A 128 10.62 -10.43 -13.61
N TYR A 129 10.52 -10.59 -12.30
CA TYR A 129 10.75 -9.49 -11.37
C TYR A 129 12.20 -9.01 -11.34
N GLU A 130 13.17 -9.92 -11.47
CA GLU A 130 14.58 -9.56 -11.58
C GLU A 130 14.83 -8.68 -12.82
N LYS A 131 14.31 -9.09 -13.99
CA LYS A 131 14.40 -8.29 -15.22
C LYS A 131 13.59 -6.99 -15.14
N ALA A 132 12.41 -7.02 -14.52
CA ALA A 132 11.60 -5.83 -14.33
C ALA A 132 12.33 -4.78 -13.49
N LEU A 133 13.06 -5.22 -12.46
CA LEU A 133 13.83 -4.37 -11.58
C LEU A 133 15.04 -3.73 -12.29
N GLU A 134 15.67 -4.43 -13.23
CA GLU A 134 16.74 -3.88 -14.07
C GLU A 134 16.24 -2.71 -14.94
N ASN A 135 15.00 -2.78 -15.41
CA ASN A 135 14.38 -1.77 -16.27
C ASN A 135 13.47 -0.78 -15.52
N ALA A 136 13.35 -0.89 -14.20
CA ALA A 136 12.36 -0.14 -13.44
C ALA A 136 12.67 1.36 -13.43
N ASN A 137 11.65 2.17 -13.71
CA ASN A 137 11.76 3.61 -13.55
C ASN A 137 11.66 3.98 -12.06
N THR A 138 12.78 4.43 -11.48
CA THR A 138 12.82 4.86 -10.08
C THR A 138 12.44 6.33 -9.88
N LYS A 139 12.20 7.10 -10.95
CA LYS A 139 11.81 8.51 -10.84
C LYS A 139 10.29 8.61 -10.89
N VAL A 140 9.70 8.99 -9.77
CA VAL A 140 8.26 9.27 -9.70
C VAL A 140 7.97 10.60 -10.40
N VAL A 141 7.24 10.54 -11.50
CA VAL A 141 6.68 11.72 -12.17
C VAL A 141 5.18 11.76 -11.83
N LEU A 142 4.77 12.71 -11.00
CA LEU A 142 3.39 12.77 -10.49
C LEU A 142 2.33 12.96 -11.59
N ALA A 143 2.71 13.49 -12.75
CA ALA A 143 1.83 13.66 -13.90
C ALA A 143 1.73 12.40 -14.79
N ASP A 144 2.52 11.36 -14.53
CA ASP A 144 2.49 10.12 -15.30
C ASP A 144 1.15 9.39 -15.06
N PRO A 145 0.34 9.13 -16.11
CA PRO A 145 -0.92 8.42 -15.98
C PRO A 145 -0.75 7.03 -15.35
N ARG A 146 0.39 6.36 -15.51
CA ARG A 146 0.68 5.11 -14.82
C ARG A 146 0.67 5.30 -13.31
N VAL A 147 1.33 6.35 -12.80
CA VAL A 147 1.37 6.65 -11.36
C VAL A 147 -0.03 7.01 -10.83
N LEU A 148 -0.85 7.70 -11.62
CA LEU A 148 -2.18 8.16 -11.20
C LEU A 148 -3.25 7.07 -11.25
N PHE A 149 -3.15 6.14 -12.19
CA PHE A 149 -4.23 5.20 -12.50
C PHE A 149 -3.85 3.74 -12.28
N LEU A 150 -2.59 3.35 -12.45
CA LEU A 150 -2.12 2.00 -12.16
C LEU A 150 -1.74 1.91 -10.69
N ASN A 151 -2.59 1.23 -9.90
CA ASN A 151 -2.21 0.78 -8.57
C ASN A 151 -1.46 -0.56 -8.70
N THR A 152 -0.33 -0.54 -9.42
CA THR A 152 0.54 -1.71 -9.62
C THR A 152 1.56 -1.76 -8.50
N THR A 153 1.92 -2.97 -8.09
CA THR A 153 3.05 -3.15 -7.16
C THR A 153 4.33 -2.96 -7.95
N PRO A 154 5.25 -2.06 -7.54
CA PRO A 154 6.53 -1.90 -8.22
C PRO A 154 7.38 -3.17 -8.15
N ALA A 155 8.26 -3.36 -9.14
CA ALA A 155 9.11 -4.55 -9.27
C ALA A 155 9.93 -4.86 -8.01
N TRP A 156 10.50 -3.84 -7.36
CA TRP A 156 11.29 -3.99 -6.14
C TRP A 156 10.47 -4.55 -4.96
N ASN A 157 9.21 -4.12 -4.84
CA ASN A 157 8.30 -4.61 -3.80
C ASN A 157 7.84 -6.03 -4.10
N ALA A 158 7.49 -6.32 -5.36
CA ALA A 158 7.09 -7.66 -5.78
C ALA A 158 8.23 -8.68 -5.56
N LEU A 159 9.45 -8.36 -6.02
CA LEU A 159 10.63 -9.21 -5.82
C LEU A 159 10.97 -9.38 -4.33
N GLY A 160 11.03 -8.27 -3.60
CA GLY A 160 11.39 -8.27 -2.18
C GLY A 160 10.45 -9.13 -1.34
N CYS A 161 9.14 -8.98 -1.53
CA CYS A 161 8.13 -9.78 -0.82
C CYS A 161 8.19 -11.26 -1.20
N LEU A 162 8.33 -11.58 -2.48
CA LEU A 162 8.48 -12.96 -2.97
C LEU A 162 9.68 -13.65 -2.30
N LEU A 163 10.81 -12.94 -2.22
CA LEU A 163 12.04 -13.47 -1.63
C LEU A 163 11.97 -13.61 -0.10
N LEU A 164 11.32 -12.67 0.59
CA LEU A 164 11.09 -12.78 2.03
C LEU A 164 10.27 -14.04 2.41
N ALA A 165 9.39 -14.50 1.52
CA ALA A 165 8.60 -15.71 1.75
C ALA A 165 9.45 -17.01 1.80
N LYS A 166 10.63 -17.04 1.16
CA LYS A 166 11.50 -18.24 1.08
C LYS A 166 12.29 -18.54 2.37
N LYS A 167 12.39 -17.58 3.30
CA LYS A 167 13.00 -17.72 4.63
C LYS A 167 14.46 -18.24 4.69
N ASP A 168 15.20 -18.19 3.59
CA ASP A 168 16.64 -18.51 3.56
C ASP A 168 17.50 -17.23 3.53
N GLN A 169 18.77 -17.35 3.95
CA GLN A 169 19.67 -16.20 4.08
C GLN A 169 19.99 -15.54 2.72
N LYS A 170 20.13 -16.34 1.65
CA LYS A 170 20.45 -15.80 0.32
C LYS A 170 19.26 -15.01 -0.23
N SER A 171 18.05 -15.54 -0.15
CA SER A 171 16.84 -14.81 -0.54
C SER A 171 16.63 -13.58 0.33
N ARG A 172 16.97 -13.63 1.62
CA ARG A 172 16.92 -12.49 2.52
C ARG A 172 17.84 -11.34 2.06
N GLU A 173 19.06 -11.65 1.65
CA GLU A 173 20.01 -10.65 1.12
C GLU A 173 19.53 -10.07 -0.22
N GLN A 174 19.01 -10.92 -1.11
CA GLN A 174 18.42 -10.47 -2.38
C GLN A 174 17.19 -9.57 -2.15
N ALA A 175 16.34 -9.90 -1.17
CA ALA A 175 15.19 -9.08 -0.81
C ALA A 175 15.64 -7.70 -0.31
N ARG A 176 16.66 -7.66 0.56
CA ARG A 176 17.25 -6.41 1.04
C ARG A 176 17.70 -5.53 -0.13
N ALA A 177 18.44 -6.10 -1.08
CA ALA A 177 18.92 -5.34 -2.24
C ALA A 177 17.77 -4.76 -3.10
N ALA A 178 16.69 -5.53 -3.28
CA ALA A 178 15.50 -5.04 -3.98
C ALA A 178 14.86 -3.86 -3.21
N PHE A 179 14.64 -4.00 -1.90
CA PHE A 179 14.09 -2.91 -1.08
C PHE A 179 15.02 -1.70 -0.98
N GLU A 180 16.34 -1.88 -1.04
CA GLU A 180 17.28 -0.75 -1.10
C GLU A 180 17.09 0.09 -2.36
N ILE A 181 16.79 -0.53 -3.52
CA ILE A 181 16.44 0.20 -4.75
C ILE A 181 15.15 0.98 -4.54
N GLY A 182 14.07 0.32 -4.09
CA GLY A 182 12.78 0.97 -3.88
C GLY A 182 12.85 2.12 -2.87
N ALA A 183 13.52 1.90 -1.74
CA ALA A 183 13.64 2.90 -0.68
C ALA A 183 14.55 4.06 -1.07
N LEU A 184 15.78 3.79 -1.50
CA LEU A 184 16.81 4.81 -1.63
C LEU A 184 16.83 5.48 -3.00
N LYS A 185 16.35 4.80 -4.06
CA LYS A 185 16.29 5.36 -5.42
C LYS A 185 14.88 5.82 -5.81
N ALA A 186 13.84 5.13 -5.34
CA ALA A 186 12.45 5.43 -5.70
C ALA A 186 11.63 6.11 -4.59
N ASP A 187 12.21 6.31 -3.39
CA ASP A 187 11.55 6.90 -2.22
C ASP A 187 10.24 6.17 -1.83
N ASP A 188 10.16 4.86 -2.08
CA ASP A 188 8.97 4.05 -1.87
C ASP A 188 8.72 3.75 -0.37
N PRO A 189 7.53 4.08 0.19
CA PRO A 189 7.27 3.95 1.62
C PRO A 189 7.32 2.51 2.14
N LEU A 190 6.80 1.56 1.36
CA LEU A 190 6.78 0.14 1.73
C LEU A 190 8.20 -0.44 1.72
N SER A 191 9.01 -0.06 0.75
CA SER A 191 10.43 -0.43 0.66
C SER A 191 11.22 0.11 1.85
N TYR A 192 11.00 1.36 2.28
CA TYR A 192 11.65 1.86 3.49
C TYR A 192 11.26 1.06 4.73
N TYR A 193 9.99 0.69 4.87
CA TYR A 193 9.53 -0.12 5.99
C TYR A 193 10.21 -1.48 6.01
N HIS A 194 10.24 -2.19 4.88
CA HIS A 194 10.92 -3.48 4.78
C HIS A 194 12.43 -3.33 4.98
N LEU A 195 13.07 -2.32 4.39
CA LEU A 195 14.49 -2.05 4.58
C LEU A 195 14.84 -1.82 6.06
N ALA A 196 13.99 -1.07 6.79
CA ALA A 196 14.16 -0.88 8.23
C ALA A 196 14.13 -2.20 9.01
N SER A 197 13.36 -3.20 8.57
CA SER A 197 13.27 -4.52 9.22
C SER A 197 14.53 -5.38 9.09
N PHE A 198 15.45 -5.02 8.19
CA PHE A 198 16.78 -5.66 8.10
C PHE A 198 17.81 -5.02 9.02
N GLU A 199 17.54 -3.82 9.53
CA GLU A 199 18.42 -3.15 10.47
C GLU A 199 18.11 -3.61 11.90
N GLU A 200 19.11 -3.56 12.78
CA GLU A 200 18.87 -3.77 14.20
C GLU A 200 17.90 -2.71 14.72
N ASN A 201 16.89 -3.16 15.46
CA ASN A 201 15.88 -2.29 16.05
C ASN A 201 16.55 -1.17 16.86
N GLN A 202 16.03 0.05 16.71
CA GLN A 202 16.47 1.23 17.49
C GLN A 202 17.89 1.73 17.18
N THR A 203 18.46 1.33 16.03
CA THR A 203 19.66 1.99 15.46
C THR A 203 19.30 3.28 14.72
N GLY A 204 20.31 4.13 14.47
CA GLY A 204 20.13 5.35 13.67
C GLY A 204 19.60 5.08 12.25
N LYS A 205 20.03 3.97 11.62
CA LYS A 205 19.53 3.54 10.31
C LYS A 205 18.07 3.10 10.36
N TRP A 206 17.73 2.24 11.33
CA TRP A 206 16.35 1.84 11.57
C TRP A 206 15.43 3.06 11.74
N LEU A 207 15.81 4.00 12.62
CA LEU A 207 14.99 5.18 12.89
C LEU A 207 14.86 6.07 11.65
N LYS A 208 15.92 6.22 10.85
CA LYS A 208 15.89 6.99 9.59
C LYS A 208 14.88 6.38 8.61
N TYR A 209 14.99 5.08 8.34
CA TYR A 209 14.12 4.40 7.37
C TYR A 209 12.68 4.30 7.86
N MET A 210 12.47 3.96 9.13
CA MET A 210 11.14 3.89 9.74
C MET A 210 10.45 5.26 9.75
N SER A 211 11.18 6.34 10.09
CA SER A 211 10.68 7.72 9.99
C SER A 211 10.29 8.10 8.58
N LYS A 212 11.07 7.71 7.57
CA LYS A 212 10.75 7.94 6.17
C LYS A 212 9.47 7.22 5.75
N ALA A 213 9.37 5.93 6.03
CA ALA A 213 8.16 5.15 5.73
C ALA A 213 6.91 5.76 6.41
N ALA A 214 7.01 6.12 7.68
CA ALA A 214 5.91 6.70 8.44
C ALA A 214 5.50 8.08 7.92
N ALA A 215 6.47 8.96 7.64
CA ALA A 215 6.19 10.28 7.08
C ALA A 215 5.52 10.22 5.70
N SER A 216 5.80 9.16 4.93
CA SER A 216 5.16 8.90 3.64
C SER A 216 3.86 8.09 3.72
N GLY A 217 3.26 7.96 4.92
CA GLY A 217 1.93 7.35 5.07
C GLY A 217 1.91 5.85 5.45
N HIS A 218 3.06 5.20 5.64
CA HIS A 218 3.08 3.78 6.02
C HIS A 218 2.61 3.59 7.47
N ARG A 219 1.33 3.22 7.62
CA ARG A 219 0.62 3.15 8.92
C ARG A 219 1.26 2.23 9.96
N GLU A 220 1.87 1.12 9.55
CA GLU A 220 2.58 0.23 10.48
C GLU A 220 3.92 0.83 10.92
N ALA A 221 4.58 1.61 10.06
CA ALA A 221 5.80 2.31 10.43
C ALA A 221 5.51 3.41 11.46
N MET A 222 4.39 4.12 11.29
CA MET A 222 3.89 5.08 12.29
C MET A 222 3.70 4.40 13.65
N PHE A 223 3.07 3.23 13.69
CA PHE A 223 2.91 2.46 14.92
C PHE A 223 4.25 2.07 15.56
N GLN A 224 5.22 1.59 14.76
CA GLN A 224 6.54 1.24 15.28
C GLN A 224 7.29 2.46 15.84
N LEU A 225 7.14 3.65 15.26
CA LEU A 225 7.67 4.89 15.84
C LEU A 225 6.97 5.26 17.15
N GLY A 226 5.65 5.10 17.22
CA GLY A 226 4.89 5.28 18.46
C GLY A 226 5.45 4.42 19.59
N ARG A 227 5.69 3.14 19.32
CA ARG A 227 6.33 2.21 20.28
C ARG A 227 7.75 2.62 20.66
N PHE A 228 8.55 3.07 19.69
CA PHE A 228 9.90 3.52 19.94
C PHE A 228 9.94 4.69 20.93
N TYR A 229 9.15 5.74 20.68
CA TYR A 229 9.12 6.90 21.56
C TYR A 229 8.45 6.62 22.91
N GLN A 230 7.47 5.71 22.96
CA GLN A 230 6.87 5.27 24.23
C GLN A 230 7.90 4.54 25.11
N ASN A 231 8.71 3.67 24.50
CA ASN A 231 9.79 2.98 25.21
C ASN A 231 10.82 3.99 25.73
N LEU A 232 11.22 4.97 24.91
CA LEU A 232 12.11 6.06 25.33
C LEU A 232 11.57 6.81 26.56
N ALA A 233 10.29 7.23 26.52
CA ALA A 233 9.64 7.91 27.64
C ALA A 233 9.69 7.07 28.93
N PHE A 234 9.47 5.76 28.81
CA PHE A 234 9.49 4.85 29.95
C PHE A 234 10.89 4.69 30.57
N ALA A 235 11.96 4.64 29.77
CA ALA A 235 13.32 4.60 30.32
C ALA A 235 13.70 5.90 31.02
N GLU A 236 13.36 7.06 30.45
CA GLU A 236 13.59 8.35 31.08
C GLU A 236 12.90 8.44 32.44
N GLN A 237 11.63 8.04 32.52
CA GLN A 237 10.86 8.02 33.77
C GLN A 237 11.48 7.11 34.84
N LYS A 238 12.02 5.95 34.45
CA LYS A 238 12.66 5.01 35.39
C LYS A 238 14.05 5.41 35.85
N ARG A 239 14.63 6.52 35.34
CA ARG A 239 16.07 6.83 35.45
C ARG A 239 16.95 5.64 35.06
N ALA A 240 16.39 4.74 34.25
CA ALA A 240 17.15 3.64 33.70
C ALA A 240 18.16 4.24 32.72
N ASN A 241 19.37 3.69 32.68
CA ASN A 241 20.43 4.17 31.79
C ASN A 241 19.85 4.35 30.36
N PRO A 242 20.11 5.45 29.63
CA PRO A 242 19.49 5.75 28.32
C PRO A 242 19.72 4.72 27.20
N SER A 243 20.33 3.58 27.52
CA SER A 243 20.69 2.45 26.67
C SER A 243 19.55 1.77 25.90
N ILE A 244 18.33 2.33 25.87
CA ILE A 244 17.34 1.95 24.85
C ILE A 244 17.95 2.14 23.46
N VAL A 245 18.68 3.24 23.28
CA VAL A 245 19.45 3.44 22.06
C VAL A 245 20.88 2.96 22.28
N ALA A 246 21.20 1.77 21.78
CA ALA A 246 22.56 1.22 21.82
C ALA A 246 23.58 2.13 21.09
N ASP A 247 23.11 2.88 20.08
CA ASP A 247 23.91 3.82 19.30
C ASP A 247 24.07 5.18 20.02
N LYS A 248 25.29 5.46 20.52
CA LYS A 248 25.64 6.71 21.19
C LYS A 248 25.44 7.96 20.33
N ARG A 249 25.59 7.86 18.99
CA ARG A 249 25.38 8.99 18.08
C ARG A 249 23.90 9.31 17.98
N LEU A 250 23.06 8.28 17.84
CA LEU A 250 21.62 8.44 17.84
C LEU A 250 21.14 8.99 19.19
N ALA A 251 21.63 8.45 20.31
CA ALA A 251 21.28 8.97 21.64
C ALA A 251 21.61 10.47 21.79
N ARG A 252 22.75 10.93 21.26
CA ARG A 252 23.10 12.35 21.22
C ARG A 252 22.15 13.15 20.32
N ALA A 253 21.81 12.61 19.16
CA ALA A 253 20.90 13.26 18.22
C ALA A 253 19.48 13.39 18.78
N LEU A 254 19.04 12.52 19.69
CA LEU A 254 17.71 12.58 20.32
C LEU A 254 17.64 13.46 21.56
N LYS A 255 18.74 14.11 21.98
CA LYS A 255 18.74 15.01 23.16
C LYS A 255 17.72 16.14 23.09
N TRP A 256 17.35 16.59 21.89
CA TRP A 256 16.34 17.64 21.72
C TRP A 256 14.96 17.22 22.24
N LEU A 257 14.68 15.92 22.36
CA LEU A 257 13.43 15.43 22.93
C LEU A 257 13.25 15.82 24.40
N GLY A 258 14.34 16.00 25.14
CA GLY A 258 14.31 16.45 26.53
C GLY A 258 14.14 17.96 26.70
N TRP A 259 14.00 18.73 25.60
CA TRP A 259 13.74 20.18 25.69
C TRP A 259 12.34 20.50 26.20
N LYS A 260 11.36 19.61 25.94
CA LYS A 260 10.00 19.71 26.47
C LYS A 260 9.78 18.60 27.49
N GLU A 261 9.14 18.95 28.61
CA GLU A 261 8.71 17.96 29.60
C GLU A 261 7.76 16.94 28.92
N ASP A 262 8.00 15.65 29.11
CA ASP A 262 7.28 14.54 28.46
C ASP A 262 7.39 14.48 26.91
N GLY A 263 8.39 15.12 26.30
CA GLY A 263 8.57 15.16 24.83
C GLY A 263 8.47 13.81 24.10
N PRO A 264 9.19 12.75 24.53
CA PRO A 264 9.04 11.43 23.92
C PRO A 264 7.64 10.83 24.05
N ARG A 265 6.95 11.07 25.17
CA ARG A 265 5.59 10.57 25.39
C ARG A 265 4.59 11.26 24.45
N GLU A 266 4.74 12.55 24.21
CA GLU A 266 3.92 13.28 23.25
C GLU A 266 4.13 12.78 21.82
N LEU A 267 5.39 12.59 21.39
CA LEU A 267 5.66 12.02 20.07
C LEU A 267 5.07 10.62 19.90
N ALA A 268 5.13 9.79 20.95
CA ALA A 268 4.49 8.48 20.92
C ALA A 268 2.98 8.59 20.66
N LEU A 269 2.30 9.51 21.34
CA LEU A 269 0.88 9.78 21.16
C LEU A 269 0.56 10.25 19.74
N ASP A 270 1.36 11.17 19.19
CA ASP A 270 1.14 11.72 17.85
C ASP A 270 1.29 10.64 16.77
N TRP A 271 2.31 9.78 16.89
CA TRP A 271 2.48 8.67 15.96
C TRP A 271 1.37 7.61 16.08
N TYR A 272 0.89 7.32 17.29
CA TYR A 272 -0.25 6.42 17.45
C TYR A 272 -1.54 7.02 16.89
N LYS A 273 -1.77 8.32 17.05
CA LYS A 273 -2.92 9.02 16.43
C LYS A 273 -2.81 8.97 14.91
N ALA A 274 -1.64 9.28 14.35
CA ALA A 274 -1.41 9.22 12.91
C ALA A 274 -1.66 7.80 12.35
N ALA A 275 -1.13 6.76 13.03
CA ALA A 275 -1.36 5.37 12.65
C ALA A 275 -2.86 4.99 12.70
N THR A 276 -3.57 5.44 13.73
CA THR A 276 -5.01 5.23 13.89
C THR A 276 -5.82 5.91 12.80
N MET A 277 -5.49 7.16 12.46
CA MET A 277 -6.11 7.89 11.36
C MET A 277 -5.90 7.22 10.00
N ASN A 278 -4.80 6.48 9.84
CA ASN A 278 -4.51 5.65 8.67
C ASN A 278 -5.03 4.19 8.81
N GLY A 279 -5.96 3.94 9.74
CA GLY A 279 -6.66 2.67 9.89
C GLY A 279 -5.84 1.53 10.52
N TYR A 280 -4.72 1.82 11.19
CA TYR A 280 -3.94 0.79 11.90
C TYR A 280 -4.48 0.57 13.32
N LYS A 281 -5.33 -0.45 13.48
CA LYS A 281 -6.10 -0.70 14.71
C LYS A 281 -5.27 -0.99 15.97
N PRO A 282 -4.08 -1.64 15.91
CA PRO A 282 -3.25 -1.80 17.10
C PRO A 282 -2.82 -0.48 17.73
N ALA A 283 -2.66 0.58 16.94
CA ALA A 283 -2.36 1.91 17.48
C ALA A 283 -3.53 2.50 18.26
N ALA A 284 -4.76 2.31 17.78
CA ALA A 284 -5.98 2.73 18.48
C ALA A 284 -6.08 2.04 19.85
N LEU A 285 -5.74 0.75 19.93
CA LEU A 285 -5.73 0.01 21.18
C LEU A 285 -4.71 0.57 22.19
N GLU A 286 -3.51 0.95 21.73
CA GLU A 286 -2.53 1.60 22.61
C GLU A 286 -3.04 2.95 23.11
N LEU A 287 -3.74 3.73 22.27
CA LEU A 287 -4.38 4.97 22.71
C LEU A 287 -5.48 4.73 23.75
N VAL A 288 -6.29 3.68 23.61
CA VAL A 288 -7.29 3.28 24.63
C VAL A 288 -6.59 3.02 25.96
N LYS A 289 -5.54 2.18 25.98
CA LYS A 289 -4.79 1.88 27.20
C LYS A 289 -4.20 3.14 27.86
N MET A 290 -3.69 4.07 27.04
CA MET A 290 -3.13 5.33 27.52
C MET A 290 -4.20 6.27 28.10
N SER A 291 -5.40 6.30 27.51
CA SER A 291 -6.55 7.08 28.02
C SER A 291 -7.11 6.48 29.31
N ASP A 292 -7.26 5.15 29.38
CA ASP A 292 -7.71 4.44 30.59
C ASP A 292 -6.76 4.71 31.77
N ALA A 293 -5.44 4.66 31.53
CA ALA A 293 -4.43 4.94 32.54
C ALA A 293 -4.47 6.40 33.06
N LYS A 294 -5.01 7.33 32.27
CA LYS A 294 -5.21 8.74 32.66
C LYS A 294 -6.60 8.99 33.28
N GLY A 295 -7.49 7.99 33.28
CA GLY A 295 -8.88 8.15 33.69
C GLY A 295 -9.75 8.91 32.68
N ASP A 296 -9.29 9.06 31.43
CA ASP A 296 -10.03 9.76 30.37
C ASP A 296 -10.94 8.78 29.60
N ALA A 297 -12.09 8.50 30.20
CA ALA A 297 -13.07 7.55 29.66
C ALA A 297 -13.64 7.99 28.29
N GLU A 298 -13.79 9.30 28.05
CA GLU A 298 -14.34 9.83 26.79
C GLU A 298 -13.35 9.63 25.63
N ALA A 299 -12.06 9.90 25.87
CA ALA A 299 -11.03 9.62 24.87
C ALA A 299 -10.90 8.11 24.60
N ALA A 300 -10.92 7.28 25.64
CA ALA A 300 -10.90 5.82 25.50
C ALA A 300 -12.06 5.30 24.64
N LYS A 301 -13.28 5.75 24.92
CA LYS A 301 -14.48 5.42 24.13
C LYS A 301 -14.36 5.87 22.68
N THR A 302 -13.82 7.07 22.44
CA THR A 302 -13.62 7.58 21.07
C THR A 302 -12.69 6.67 20.26
N TYR A 303 -11.57 6.25 20.85
CA TYR A 303 -10.64 5.34 20.18
C TYR A 303 -11.19 3.92 20.03
N LEU A 304 -12.01 3.43 20.98
CA LEU A 304 -12.74 2.16 20.82
C LEU A 304 -13.72 2.20 19.64
N ILE A 305 -14.44 3.30 19.46
CA ILE A 305 -15.32 3.50 18.30
C ILE A 305 -14.51 3.46 17.01
N GLN A 306 -13.38 4.18 16.94
CA GLN A 306 -12.49 4.15 15.78
C GLN A 306 -11.93 2.75 15.49
N LEU A 307 -11.50 2.02 16.52
CA LEU A 307 -11.04 0.64 16.40
C LEU A 307 -12.15 -0.27 15.85
N CYS A 308 -13.41 -0.03 16.23
CA CYS A 308 -14.57 -0.78 15.76
C CYS A 308 -15.05 -0.39 14.35
N GLN A 309 -14.55 0.70 13.76
CA GLN A 309 -14.94 1.09 12.41
C GLN A 309 -14.63 -0.03 11.43
N PRO A 310 -15.57 -0.36 10.53
CA PRO A 310 -15.29 -1.34 9.49
C PRO A 310 -14.14 -0.81 8.61
N PRO A 311 -13.31 -1.70 8.05
CA PRO A 311 -12.31 -1.28 7.08
C PRO A 311 -13.00 -0.64 5.86
N PRO A 312 -12.29 0.15 5.04
CA PRO A 312 -12.83 0.72 3.82
C PRO A 312 -13.55 -0.33 2.96
N PRO A 313 -14.58 0.06 2.18
CA PRO A 313 -15.28 -0.88 1.31
C PRO A 313 -14.28 -1.62 0.44
N GLY A 314 -14.20 -2.94 0.64
CA GLY A 314 -13.27 -3.76 -0.11
C GLY A 314 -11.92 -4.03 0.52
N GLU A 315 -11.77 -3.82 1.82
CA GLU A 315 -10.65 -4.35 2.60
C GLU A 315 -11.10 -5.47 3.54
N ILE A 316 -10.21 -6.41 3.86
CA ILE A 316 -10.46 -7.38 4.94
C ILE A 316 -10.12 -6.72 6.26
N GLU A 317 -10.91 -7.00 7.29
CA GLU A 317 -10.53 -6.71 8.66
C GLU A 317 -9.24 -7.45 9.03
N GLN A 318 -8.13 -6.73 9.14
CA GLN A 318 -6.82 -7.32 9.44
C GLN A 318 -6.68 -7.72 10.92
N TRP A 319 -7.50 -7.14 11.80
CA TRP A 319 -7.47 -7.42 13.25
C TRP A 319 -8.85 -7.80 13.79
N PRO A 320 -9.45 -8.91 13.32
CA PRO A 320 -10.82 -9.27 13.68
C PRO A 320 -10.95 -9.59 15.17
N SER A 321 -9.92 -10.17 15.78
CA SER A 321 -9.86 -10.43 17.22
C SER A 321 -9.85 -9.14 18.03
N LEU A 322 -9.05 -8.13 17.64
CA LEU A 322 -9.00 -6.84 18.32
C LEU A 322 -10.34 -6.12 18.26
N VAL A 323 -11.00 -6.14 17.09
CA VAL A 323 -12.34 -5.56 16.93
C VAL A 323 -13.37 -6.26 17.81
N GLN A 324 -13.34 -7.60 17.86
CA GLN A 324 -14.24 -8.36 18.72
C GLN A 324 -14.00 -8.07 20.20
N GLU A 325 -12.75 -7.93 20.63
CA GLU A 325 -12.43 -7.56 22.01
C GLU A 325 -12.91 -6.14 22.33
N ALA A 326 -12.66 -5.17 21.43
CA ALA A 326 -13.07 -3.79 21.62
C ALA A 326 -14.60 -3.64 21.72
N ARG A 327 -15.38 -4.44 20.97
CA ARG A 327 -16.85 -4.43 21.05
C ARG A 327 -17.41 -4.95 22.38
N LYS A 328 -16.61 -5.67 23.16
CA LYS A 328 -17.01 -6.20 24.48
C LYS A 328 -16.75 -5.23 25.63
N ARG A 329 -15.91 -4.22 25.39
CA ARG A 329 -15.57 -3.16 26.35
C ARG A 329 -16.51 -1.98 26.17
#